data_AF-A0A1H7JNG8-F1
#
_entry.id   AF-A0A1H7JNG8-F1
#
_cell.length_a   1.000
_cell.length_b   1.000
_cell.length_c   1.000
_cell.angle_alpha   90.00
_cell.angle_beta   90.00
_cell.angle_gamma   90.00
#
_symmetry.space_group_name_H-M   'P 1'
#
loop_
_entity.id
_entity.type
_entity.pdbx_description
1 polymer ?
#
loop_
_entity_poly.entity_id
_entity_poly.type
_entity_poly.pdbx_seq_one_letter_code
_entity_poly.pdbx_strand_id
1 'polypeptide(L)' 'MFDRLSTYLQNRSADFHYIRDYPRMEIWIKGKEWYPIIISHVSRHRYLVSWGDVAFEFNDPEKVYHYVLRIFKVIGKG' A
#
# COMPACT_ATOMS: atom_id res chain seq x y z
N MET A 1 8.99 2.67 -6.86
CA MET A 1 8.26 2.04 -5.73
C MET A 1 6.94 1.43 -6.17
N PHE A 2 6.02 2.18 -6.80
CA PHE A 2 4.74 1.61 -7.23
C PHE A 2 4.86 0.40 -8.17
N ASP A 3 5.82 0.38 -9.10
CA ASP A 3 6.00 -0.80 -9.96
C ASP A 3 6.39 -2.04 -9.16
N ARG A 4 7.27 -1.90 -8.17
CA ARG A 4 7.65 -3.00 -7.26
C ARG A 4 6.46 -3.49 -6.43
N LEU A 5 5.60 -2.58 -5.95
CA LEU A 5 4.37 -2.96 -5.26
C LEU A 5 3.40 -3.68 -6.20
N SER A 6 3.21 -3.18 -7.42
CA SER A 6 2.37 -3.82 -8.43
C SER A 6 2.83 -5.26 -8.71
N THR A 7 4.14 -5.48 -8.93
CA THR A 7 4.69 -6.83 -9.10
C THR A 7 4.43 -7.72 -7.88
N TYR A 8 4.68 -7.21 -6.67
CA TYR A 8 4.44 -7.96 -5.44
C TYR A 8 2.96 -8.37 -5.30
N LEU A 9 2.04 -7.42 -5.49
CA LEU A 9 0.60 -7.63 -5.35
C LEU A 9 0.05 -8.56 -6.42
N GLN A 10 0.57 -8.49 -7.65
CA GLN A 10 0.18 -9.40 -8.71
C GLN A 10 0.56 -10.85 -8.42
N ASN A 11 1.74 -11.07 -7.83
CA ASN A 11 2.18 -12.38 -7.35
C ASN A 11 1.37 -12.89 -6.14
N ARG A 12 0.59 -12.01 -5.49
CA ARG A 12 -0.28 -12.32 -4.34
C ARG A 12 -1.74 -11.97 -4.60
N SER A 13 -2.19 -12.12 -5.85
CA SER A 13 -3.55 -11.77 -6.29
C SER A 13 -4.67 -12.58 -5.62
N ALA A 14 -4.34 -13.72 -4.99
CA ALA A 14 -5.26 -14.47 -4.14
C ALA A 14 -5.57 -13.74 -2.81
N ASP A 15 -4.60 -12.99 -2.28
CA ASP A 15 -4.68 -12.31 -1.00
C ASP A 15 -5.11 -10.84 -1.14
N PHE A 16 -4.74 -10.21 -2.25
CA PHE A 16 -4.93 -8.78 -2.47
C PHE A 16 -5.62 -8.47 -3.79
N HIS A 17 -6.35 -7.37 -3.80
CA HIS A 17 -6.77 -6.67 -5.01
C HIS A 17 -6.19 -5.25 -4.96
N TYR A 18 -5.79 -4.68 -6.08
CA TYR A 18 -5.28 -3.32 -6.09
C TYR A 18 -5.71 -2.55 -7.34
N ILE A 19 -5.88 -1.25 -7.16
CA ILE A 19 -6.13 -0.27 -8.21
C ILE A 19 -4.96 0.69 -8.22
N ARG A 20 -4.38 0.94 -9.39
CA ARG A 20 -3.32 1.93 -9.58
C ARG A 20 -3.83 3.01 -10.52
N ASP A 21 -4.01 4.21 -9.98
CA ASP A 21 -4.43 5.39 -10.73
C ASP A 21 -3.53 6.54 -10.30
N TYR A 22 -2.54 6.90 -11.12
CA TYR A 22 -1.51 7.88 -10.73
C TYR A 22 -2.17 9.22 -10.41
N PRO A 23 -1.93 9.82 -9.21
CA PRO A 23 -0.78 9.61 -8.34
C PRO A 23 -0.99 8.65 -7.14
N ARG A 24 -1.99 7.76 -7.19
CA ARG A 24 -2.46 6.92 -6.09
C ARG A 24 -2.38 5.42 -6.40
N MET A 25 -2.21 4.62 -5.35
CA MET A 25 -2.43 3.18 -5.35
C MET A 25 -3.35 2.82 -4.19
N GLU A 26 -4.38 2.04 -4.47
CA GLU A 26 -5.36 1.57 -3.49
C GLU A 26 -5.29 0.05 -3.42
N ILE A 27 -5.15 -0.50 -2.21
CA ILE A 27 -4.90 -1.92 -1.98
C ILE A 27 -5.95 -2.45 -1.02
N TRP A 28 -6.71 -3.43 -1.49
CA TRP A 28 -7.74 -4.15 -0.76
C TRP A 28 -7.23 -5.52 -0.34
N ILE A 29 -7.56 -5.91 0.88
CA ILE A 29 -7.22 -7.23 1.44
C ILE A 29 -8.45 -8.12 1.29
N LYS A 30 -8.32 -9.23 0.57
CA LYS A 30 -9.45 -10.15 0.35
C LYS A 30 -9.81 -10.88 1.64
N GLY A 31 -11.10 -11.04 1.89
CA GLY A 31 -11.62 -11.77 3.06
C GLY A 31 -11.48 -11.01 4.39
N LYS A 32 -11.15 -9.71 4.37
CA LYS A 32 -11.10 -8.86 5.56
C LYS A 32 -11.97 -7.62 5.35
N GLU A 33 -12.77 -7.24 6.33
CA GLU A 33 -13.58 -6.01 6.33
C GLU A 33 -12.74 -4.79 6.76
N TRP A 34 -11.58 -4.62 6.13
CA TRP A 34 -10.65 -3.53 6.46
C TRP A 34 -10.78 -2.41 5.44
N TYR A 35 -10.60 -1.17 5.88
CA TYR A 35 -10.41 -0.05 4.98
C TYR A 35 -9.20 -0.30 4.05
N PRO A 36 -9.27 0.12 2.78
CA PRO A 36 -8.17 -0.07 1.86
C PRO A 36 -6.93 0.70 2.30
N ILE A 37 -5.77 0.14 2.01
CA ILE A 37 -4.50 0.85 2.16
C ILE A 37 -4.34 1.75 0.94
N ILE A 38 -4.26 3.06 1.18
CA ILE A 38 -4.10 4.08 0.16
C ILE A 38 -2.67 4.60 0.21
N ILE A 39 -1.99 4.63 -0.92
CA ILE A 39 -0.66 5.20 -1.08
C ILE A 39 -0.75 6.32 -2.11
N SER A 40 -0.52 7.57 -1.70
CA SER A 40 -0.60 8.75 -2.56
C SER A 40 0.78 9.38 -2.74
N HIS A 41 1.17 9.67 -3.97
CA HIS A 41 2.35 10.46 -4.31
C HIS A 41 1.94 11.94 -4.37
N VAL A 42 2.26 12.69 -3.31
CA VAL A 42 1.82 14.07 -3.13
C VAL A 42 2.76 15.05 -3.87
N SER A 43 4.05 14.79 -3.82
CA SER A 43 5.08 15.54 -4.56
C SER A 43 6.33 14.68 -4.73
N ARG A 44 7.33 15.20 -5.46
CA ARG A 44 8.59 14.49 -5.80
C ARG A 44 9.23 13.72 -4.63
N HIS A 45 9.09 14.24 -3.42
CA HIS A 45 9.67 13.66 -2.20
C HIS A 45 8.64 13.53 -1.08
N ARG A 46 7.34 13.40 -1.39
CA ARG A 46 6.30 13.31 -0.38
C ARG A 46 5.28 12.25 -0.76
N TYR A 47 5.12 11.28 0.12
CA TYR A 47 4.18 10.18 -0.01
C TYR A 47 3.31 10.10 1.25
N LEU A 48 2.05 9.74 1.08
CA LEU A 48 1.13 9.48 2.16
C LEU A 48 0.69 8.01 2.07
N VAL A 49 0.78 7.28 3.18
CA VAL A 49 0.19 5.95 3.33
C VAL A 49 -0.93 6.05 4.36
N SER A 50 -2.15 5.70 4.02
CA SER A 50 -3.30 5.77 4.93
C SER A 50 -4.19 4.53 4.86
N TRP A 51 -4.94 4.28 5.92
CA TRP A 51 -6.03 3.31 5.98
C TRP A 51 -7.00 3.73 7.11
N GLY A 52 -8.28 3.87 6.78
CA GLY A 52 -9.25 4.48 7.71
C GLY A 52 -8.79 5.86 8.17
N ASP A 53 -8.81 6.09 9.49
CA ASP A 53 -8.42 7.37 10.10
C ASP A 53 -6.91 7.51 10.36
N VAL A 54 -6.11 6.53 9.95
CA VAL A 54 -4.66 6.50 10.18
C VAL A 54 -3.92 6.93 8.92
N ALA A 55 -2.97 7.85 9.06
CA ALA A 55 -2.14 8.32 7.96
C ALA A 55 -0.69 8.55 8.40
N PHE A 56 0.25 8.15 7.54
CA PHE A 56 1.69 8.30 7.75
C PHE A 56 2.33 8.95 6.52
N GLU A 57 3.16 9.95 6.79
CA GLU A 57 3.90 10.68 5.76
C GLU A 57 5.32 10.16 5.64
N PHE A 58 5.81 10.05 4.40
CA PHE A 58 7.14 9.60 4.07
C PHE A 58 7.78 10.49 3.01
N ASN A 59 9.07 10.77 3.18
CA ASN A 59 9.86 11.52 2.20
C ASN A 59 10.77 10.64 1.32
N ASP A 60 10.65 9.32 1.47
CA ASP A 60 11.50 8.33 0.82
C ASP A 60 10.63 7.17 0.29
N PRO A 61 10.62 6.93 -1.03
CA PRO A 61 9.83 5.85 -1.62
C PRO A 61 10.27 4.45 -1.15
N GLU A 62 11.52 4.25 -0.73
CA GLU A 62 11.95 2.94 -0.21
C GLU A 62 11.37 2.68 1.18
N LYS A 63 11.27 3.72 2.02
CA LYS A 63 10.59 3.61 3.32
C LYS A 63 9.11 3.32 3.16
N VAL A 64 8.44 3.93 2.19
CA VAL A 64 7.03 3.62 1.85
C VAL A 64 6.89 2.15 1.48
N TYR A 65 7.75 1.65 0.59
CA TYR A 65 7.73 0.25 0.15
C TYR A 65 7.86 -0.72 1.33
N HIS A 66 8.88 -0.55 2.18
CA HIS A 66 9.09 -1.41 3.34
C HIS A 66 7.99 -1.30 4.38
N TYR A 67 7.44 -0.11 4.57
CA TYR A 67 6.34 0.13 5.50
C TYR A 67 5.08 -0.65 5.07
N VAL A 68 4.71 -0.56 3.80
CA VAL A 68 3.57 -1.29 3.24
C VAL A 68 3.78 -2.82 3.34
N LEU A 69 4.98 -3.32 3.04
CA LEU A 69 5.30 -4.74 3.23
C LEU A 69 5.20 -5.18 4.70
N ARG A 70 5.56 -4.30 5.65
CA ARG A 70 5.39 -4.58 7.09
C ARG A 70 3.91 -4.69 7.45
N ILE A 71 3.05 -3.82 6.91
CA ILE A 71 1.59 -3.92 7.09
C ILE A 71 1.10 -5.30 6.61
N PHE A 72 1.48 -5.72 5.40
CA PHE A 72 1.10 -7.04 4.86
C PHE A 72 1.58 -8.21 5.73
N LYS A 73 2.80 -8.12 6.28
CA LYS A 73 3.35 -9.15 7.17
C LYS A 73 2.56 -9.26 8.49
N VAL A 74 2.03 -8.15 9.00
CA VAL A 74 1.19 -8.13 10.21
C VAL A 74 -0.17 -8.73 9.90
N ILE A 75 -0.78 -8.37 8.77
CA ILE A 75 -2.07 -8.90 8.33
C ILE A 75 -2.02 -10.42 8.12
N GLY A 76 -1.00 -10.92 7.42
CA GLY A 76 -0.90 -12.34 7.08
C GLY A 76 -0.61 -13.28 8.27
N LYS A 77 -0.46 -12.75 9.48
CA LYS A 77 -0.27 -13.53 10.71
C LYS A 77 -1.56 -13.73 11.52
N GLY A 78 -2.69 -13.16 11.08
CA GLY A 78 -3.99 -13.27 11.76
C GLY A 78 -5.04 -13.94 10.90
#